data_AF-A0A650CMD5-F1
#
_entry.id   AF-A0A650CMD5-F1
#
_cell.length_a   1.000
_cell.length_b   1.000
_cell.length_c   1.000
_cell.angle_alpha   90.00
_cell.angle_beta   90.00
_cell.angle_gamma   90.00
#
_symmetry.space_group_name_H-M   'P 1'
#
loop_
_entity.id
_entity.type
_entity.pdbx_description
1 polymer ?
#
loop_
_entity_poly.entity_id
_entity_poly.type
_entity_poly.pdbx_seq_one_letter_code
_entity_poly.pdbx_strand_id
1 'polypeptide(L)'
;MPTTIDDDPEVEILPGKDQLTVIIDLRGKDFSKLLVKANKKQLYIYDNETNSVIKIISLPTYVEPDSIKYEYHYGTYIVSLRKSE
;
A
#
# COMPACT_ATOMS: atom_id res chain seq x y z
N MET A 1 -30.70 -5.03 -6.25
CA MET A 1 -29.68 -3.97 -6.42
C MET A 1 -28.34 -4.64 -6.18
N PRO A 2 -27.32 -4.49 -7.06
CA PRO A 2 -26.01 -5.03 -6.74
C PRO A 2 -25.41 -4.13 -5.67
N THR A 3 -25.20 -4.67 -4.47
CA THR A 3 -24.45 -4.01 -3.42
C THR A 3 -22.99 -4.04 -3.86
N THR A 4 -22.46 -2.92 -4.36
CA THR A 4 -21.01 -2.75 -4.47
C THR A 4 -20.47 -2.77 -3.06
N ILE A 5 -19.92 -3.92 -2.65
CA ILE A 5 -19.14 -4.03 -1.42
C ILE A 5 -17.85 -3.28 -1.73
N ASP A 6 -17.79 -2.03 -1.27
CA ASP A 6 -16.56 -1.25 -1.23
C ASP A 6 -15.69 -1.84 -0.11
N ASP A 7 -15.11 -3.01 -0.37
CA ASP A 7 -14.27 -3.72 0.61
C ASP A 7 -12.96 -2.95 0.76
N ASP A 8 -12.87 -2.09 1.77
CA ASP A 8 -11.63 -1.43 2.15
C ASP A 8 -10.54 -2.49 2.37
N PRO A 9 -9.42 -2.50 1.62
CA PRO A 9 -8.48 -3.60 1.66
C PRO A 9 -7.83 -3.74 3.04
N GLU A 10 -7.62 -5.00 3.43
CA GLU A 10 -6.92 -5.34 4.66
C GLU A 10 -5.43 -4.98 4.55
N VAL A 11 -4.91 -4.40 5.63
CA VAL A 11 -3.53 -3.91 5.70
C VAL A 11 -2.90 -4.37 7.01
N GLU A 12 -1.72 -4.96 6.90
CA GLU A 12 -0.85 -5.26 8.04
C GLU A 12 0.43 -4.43 7.95
N ILE A 13 0.87 -3.86 9.07
CA ILE A 13 2.09 -3.05 9.17
C ILE A 13 3.07 -3.74 10.11
N LEU A 14 4.22 -4.13 9.57
CA LEU A 14 5.29 -4.81 10.30
C LEU A 14 6.50 -3.87 10.44
N PRO A 15 6.70 -3.22 11.59
CA PRO A 15 7.88 -2.42 11.85
C PRO A 15 9.10 -3.32 12.08
N GLY A 16 10.05 -3.30 11.16
CA GLY A 16 11.40 -3.86 11.35
C GLY A 16 12.33 -2.88 12.08
N LYS A 17 13.63 -3.15 12.12
CA LYS A 17 14.62 -2.22 12.70
C LYS A 17 14.79 -0.97 11.84
N ASP A 18 15.30 -1.16 10.62
CA ASP A 18 15.65 -0.08 9.68
C ASP A 18 14.61 0.09 8.55
N GLN A 19 13.63 -0.81 8.49
CA GLN A 19 12.58 -0.84 7.47
C GLN A 19 11.20 -0.98 8.09
N LEU A 20 10.19 -0.50 7.36
CA LEU A 20 8.78 -0.71 7.60
C LEU A 20 8.22 -1.54 6.44
N THR A 21 7.56 -2.65 6.75
CA THR A 21 6.87 -3.47 5.74
C THR A 21 5.37 -3.26 5.89
N VAL A 22 4.69 -3.03 4.77
CA VAL A 22 3.24 -2.89 4.69
C VAL A 22 2.73 -3.96 3.73
N ILE A 23 1.85 -4.82 4.23
CA ILE A 23 1.25 -5.92 3.47
C ILE A 23 -0.20 -5.53 3.19
N ILE A 24 -0.60 -5.52 1.93
CA ILE A 24 -1.96 -5.18 1.50
C ILE A 24 -2.56 -6.35 0.76
N ASP A 25 -3.71 -6.83 1.21
CA ASP A 25 -4.48 -7.84 0.50
C ASP A 25 -5.42 -7.18 -0.52
N LEU A 26 -5.18 -7.45 -1.80
CA LEU A 26 -5.99 -6.98 -2.91
C LEU A 26 -6.61 -8.15 -3.70
N ARG A 27 -6.66 -9.36 -3.12
CA ARG A 27 -7.28 -10.53 -3.76
C ARG A 27 -8.74 -10.26 -4.14
N GLY A 28 -9.15 -10.77 -5.30
CA GLY A 28 -10.51 -10.58 -5.81
C GLY A 28 -10.78 -9.21 -6.41
N LYS A 29 -9.80 -8.29 -6.40
CA LYS A 29 -9.87 -7.01 -7.08
C LYS A 29 -8.99 -7.04 -8.33
N ASP A 30 -9.54 -6.56 -9.44
CA ASP A 30 -8.81 -6.45 -10.70
C ASP A 30 -8.25 -5.03 -10.83
N PHE A 31 -6.93 -4.92 -10.68
CA PHE A 31 -6.21 -3.66 -10.89
C PHE A 31 -5.16 -3.87 -11.97
N SER A 32 -5.38 -3.22 -13.10
CA SER A 32 -4.51 -3.27 -14.28
C SER A 32 -3.16 -2.56 -14.05
N LYS A 33 -3.16 -1.46 -13.28
CA LYS A 33 -1.94 -0.70 -13.03
C LYS A 33 -1.92 0.00 -11.67
N LEU A 34 -1.44 -0.71 -10.66
CA LEU A 34 -1.25 -0.14 -9.32
C LEU A 34 -0.03 0.79 -9.26
N LEU A 35 -0.21 1.94 -8.62
CA LEU A 35 0.88 2.80 -8.23
C LEU A 35 0.94 2.94 -6.71
N VAL A 36 2.15 2.86 -6.20
CA VAL A 36 2.46 3.05 -4.78
C VAL A 36 3.30 4.32 -4.63
N LYS A 37 2.82 5.26 -3.83
CA LYS A 37 3.56 6.48 -3.46
C LYS A 37 3.57 6.64 -1.96
N ALA A 38 4.57 7.29 -1.42
CA ALA A 38 4.63 7.62 0.00
C ALA A 38 4.93 9.10 0.21
N ASN A 39 4.58 9.59 1.39
CA ASN A 39 5.21 10.75 2.00
C ASN A 39 5.86 10.31 3.33
N LYS A 40 6.34 11.26 4.14
CA LYS A 40 7.02 10.93 5.40
C LYS A 40 6.18 10.10 6.39
N LYS A 41 4.85 10.11 6.31
CA LYS A 41 3.95 9.46 7.29
C LYS A 41 2.79 8.68 6.68
N GLN A 42 2.68 8.62 5.36
CA GLN A 42 1.54 8.00 4.69
C GLN A 42 2.03 7.23 3.46
N LEU A 43 1.41 6.08 3.23
CA LEU A 43 1.52 5.30 2.01
C LEU A 43 0.19 5.38 1.26
N TYR A 44 0.27 5.64 -0.04
CA TYR A 44 -0.86 5.80 -0.95
C TYR A 44 -0.81 4.69 -1.98
N ILE A 45 -1.94 4.03 -2.14
CA ILE A 45 -2.16 3.01 -3.17
C ILE A 45 -3.30 3.51 -4.04
N TYR A 46 -3.07 3.57 -5.34
CA TYR A 46 -4.08 4.00 -6.29
C TYR A 46 -3.96 3.25 -7.60
N ASP A 47 -5.09 3.16 -8.28
CA ASP A 47 -5.16 2.68 -9.64
C ASP A 47 -4.78 3.83 -10.58
N ASN A 48 -3.70 3.64 -11.33
CA ASN A 48 -3.18 4.63 -12.25
C ASN A 48 -4.05 4.78 -13.51
N GLU A 49 -4.86 3.80 -13.87
CA GLU A 49 -5.74 3.91 -15.05
C GLU A 49 -6.97 4.76 -14.75
N THR A 50 -7.63 4.49 -13.64
CA THR A 50 -8.83 5.22 -13.22
C THR A 50 -8.50 6.48 -12.41
N ASN A 51 -7.23 6.70 -12.07
CA ASN A 51 -6.76 7.77 -11.19
C ASN A 51 -7.50 7.79 -9.84
N SER A 52 -7.91 6.61 -9.36
CA SER A 52 -8.72 6.44 -8.15
C SER A 52 -7.87 5.96 -6.99
N VAL A 53 -8.01 6.62 -5.83
CA VAL A 53 -7.34 6.21 -4.59
C VAL A 53 -7.99 4.92 -4.09
N ILE A 54 -7.18 3.88 -3.93
CA ILE A 54 -7.63 2.58 -3.39
C ILE A 54 -7.51 2.59 -1.87
N LYS A 55 -6.38 3.07 -1.35
CA LYS A 55 -6.12 3.10 0.09
C LYS A 55 -5.10 4.18 0.45
N ILE A 56 -5.33 4.81 1.60
CA ILE A 56 -4.35 5.65 2.30
C ILE A 56 -4.04 4.99 3.63
N ILE A 57 -2.75 4.74 3.89
CA ILE A 57 -2.28 4.01 5.06
C ILE A 57 -1.42 4.96 5.88
N SER A 58 -1.83 5.23 7.11
CA SER A 58 -1.03 5.99 8.07
C SER A 58 0.11 5.13 8.60
N LEU A 59 1.34 5.64 8.50
CA LEU A 59 2.54 4.94 8.94
C LEU A 59 2.87 5.29 10.39
N PRO A 60 3.26 4.31 11.22
CA PRO A 60 3.54 4.52 12.65
C PRO A 60 4.88 5.23 12.90
N THR A 61 5.71 5.36 11.88
CA THR A 61 7.05 5.96 11.95
C THR A 61 7.34 6.77 10.69
N TYR A 62 8.34 7.64 10.75
CA TYR A 62 8.77 8.37 9.58
C TYR A 62 9.55 7.47 8.63
N VAL A 63 9.35 7.68 7.33
CA VAL A 63 10.00 6.90 6.27
C VAL A 63 10.65 7.81 5.23
N GLU A 64 11.63 7.28 4.50
CA GLU A 64 12.17 7.87 3.29
C GLU A 64 11.22 7.59 2.11
N PRO A 65 10.50 8.60 1.55
CA PRO A 65 9.47 8.34 0.55
C PRO A 65 9.98 7.69 -0.74
N ASP A 66 11.20 8.03 -1.15
CA ASP A 66 11.82 7.53 -2.37
C ASP A 66 12.42 6.12 -2.21
N SER A 67 12.37 5.55 -1.01
CA SER A 67 12.91 4.22 -0.70
C SER A 67 11.96 3.06 -0.99
N ILE A 68 10.77 3.35 -1.54
CA ILE A 68 9.73 2.35 -1.82
C ILE A 68 10.29 1.22 -2.67
N LYS A 69 10.10 0.00 -2.19
CA LYS A 69 10.20 -1.23 -2.96
C LYS A 69 8.91 -1.99 -2.78
N TYR A 70 8.40 -2.62 -3.83
CA TYR A 70 7.22 -3.45 -3.70
C TYR A 70 7.32 -4.72 -4.52
N GLU A 71 6.70 -5.76 -3.99
CA GLU A 71 6.53 -7.06 -4.63
C GLU A 71 5.05 -7.43 -4.64
N TYR A 72 4.66 -8.22 -5.64
CA TYR A 72 3.31 -8.72 -5.78
C TYR A 72 3.33 -10.24 -5.86
N HIS A 73 2.63 -10.89 -4.92
CA HIS A 73 2.53 -12.35 -4.86
C HIS A 73 1.08 -12.75 -4.54
N TYR A 74 0.44 -13.50 -5.44
CA TYR A 74 -0.87 -14.12 -5.22
C TYR A 74 -1.99 -13.17 -4.75
N GLY A 75 -2.02 -11.93 -5.24
CA GLY A 75 -3.04 -10.93 -4.84
C GLY A 75 -2.64 -10.08 -3.65
N THR A 76 -1.47 -10.31 -3.06
CA THR A 76 -0.93 -9.54 -1.95
C THR A 76 0.21 -8.64 -2.42
N TYR A 77 0.15 -7.36 -2.05
CA TYR A 77 1.23 -6.40 -2.26
C TYR A 77 2.05 -6.28 -0.99
N ILE A 78 3.36 -6.45 -1.10
CA ILE A 78 4.31 -6.30 -0.01
C ILE A 78 5.15 -5.07 -0.31
N VAL A 79 4.92 -3.99 0.42
CA VAL A 79 5.63 -2.72 0.26
C VAL A 79 6.63 -2.56 1.39
N SER A 80 7.89 -2.32 1.04
CA SER A 80 8.99 -2.04 1.97
C SER A 80 9.44 -0.59 1.83
N LEU A 81 9.61 0.08 2.96
CA LEU A 81 10.08 1.46 3.08
C LEU A 81 11.23 1.50 4.08
N ARG A 82 12.29 2.27 3.80
CA ARG A 82 13.31 2.58 4.79
C ARG A 82 12.76 3.59 5.80
N LYS A 83 13.01 3.36 7.08
CA LYS A 83 12.70 4.35 8.11
C LYS A 83 13.66 5.54 7.97
N SER A 84 13.14 6.75 8.16
CA SER A 84 14.00 7.92 8.32
C SER A 84 14.35 8.10 9.80
N GLU A 85 15.57 8.56 10.08
CA GLU A 85 15.99 9.01 11.41
C GLU A 85 15.15 10.18 11.94
#